data_AF-A0A364JYE6-F1
#
_entry.id   AF-A0A364JYE6-F1
#
_cell.length_a   1.000
_cell.length_b   1.000
_cell.length_c   1.000
_cell.angle_alpha   90.00
_cell.angle_beta   90.00
_cell.angle_gamma   90.00
#
_symmetry.space_group_name_H-M   'P 1'
#
loop_
_entity.id
_entity.type
_entity.pdbx_description
1 polymer ?
#
loop_
_entity_poly.entity_id
_entity_poly.type
_entity_poly.pdbx_seq_one_letter_code
_entity_poly.pdbx_strand_id
1 'polypeptide(L)'
;MRSSIKFTLIGLIIIALAGITPFFFERLIIKLGENSLHKLATEGNFCTTDDCKEGIEYTLTFLETHYALSTENVKWCMGVDAIAHYDLVFGNGLKTKLTDLMYKRCGDPRTDKSEPAHHSHPE
;
A
#
# COMPACT_ATOMS: atom_id res chain seq x y z
N MET A 1 -17.99 10.20 -36.83
CA MET A 1 -16.78 10.96 -36.49
C MET A 1 -16.87 11.79 -35.20
N ARG A 2 -18.03 12.32 -34.79
CA ARG A 2 -18.16 13.20 -33.59
C ARG A 2 -17.88 12.52 -32.23
N SER A 3 -18.07 11.21 -32.10
CA SER A 3 -17.83 10.48 -30.84
C SER A 3 -16.37 10.11 -30.62
N SER A 4 -15.61 9.77 -31.67
CA SER A 4 -14.18 9.40 -31.52
C SER A 4 -13.33 10.55 -30.95
N ILE A 5 -13.59 11.79 -31.38
CA ILE A 5 -12.85 12.97 -30.90
C ILE A 5 -13.04 13.18 -29.39
N LYS A 6 -14.24 12.86 -28.86
CA LYS A 6 -14.51 12.97 -27.42
C LYS A 6 -13.68 11.96 -26.63
N PHE A 7 -13.55 10.73 -27.11
CA PHE A 7 -12.73 9.71 -26.45
C PHE A 7 -11.23 10.03 -26.54
N THR A 8 -10.78 10.61 -27.65
CA THR A 8 -9.38 11.06 -27.80
C THR A 8 -9.06 12.22 -26.85
N LEU A 9 -9.98 13.18 -26.68
CA LEU A 9 -9.84 14.28 -25.73
C LEU A 9 -9.84 13.80 -24.27
N ILE A 10 -10.74 12.88 -23.91
CA ILE A 10 -10.78 12.27 -22.58
C ILE A 10 -9.47 11.53 -22.30
N GLY A 11 -8.97 10.75 -23.26
CA GLY A 11 -7.68 10.08 -23.13
C GLY A 11 -6.52 11.05 -22.92
N LEU A 12 -6.50 12.16 -23.67
CA LEU A 12 -5.44 13.17 -23.59
C LEU A 12 -5.50 13.96 -22.26
N ILE A 13 -6.69 14.22 -21.73
CA ILE A 13 -6.88 14.82 -20.40
C ILE A 13 -6.38 13.88 -19.30
N ILE A 14 -6.67 12.59 -19.38
CA ILE A 14 -6.18 11.60 -18.40
C ILE A 14 -4.64 11.52 -18.43
N ILE A 15 -4.03 11.52 -19.63
CA ILE A 15 -2.57 11.50 -19.78
C ILE A 15 -1.94 12.81 -19.26
N ALA A 16 -2.55 13.96 -19.55
CA ALA A 16 -2.07 15.25 -19.08
C ALA A 16 -2.15 15.38 -17.55
N LEU A 17 -3.23 14.87 -16.93
CA LEU A 17 -3.36 14.79 -15.47
C LEU A 17 -2.36 13.79 -14.87
N ALA A 18 -2.14 12.64 -15.52
CA ALA A 18 -1.16 11.64 -15.08
C ALA A 18 0.31 12.14 -15.15
N GLY A 19 0.60 13.14 -15.99
CA GLY A 19 1.92 13.74 -16.10
C GLY A 19 2.37 14.56 -14.88
N ILE A 20 1.43 15.03 -14.05
CA ILE A 20 1.69 15.91 -12.89
C ILE A 20 1.62 15.13 -11.56
N THR A 21 1.14 13.89 -11.59
CA THR A 21 0.79 13.11 -10.40
C THR A 21 1.91 12.40 -9.61
N PRO A 22 3.14 12.15 -10.10
CA PRO A 22 4.04 11.23 -9.38
C PRO A 22 4.38 11.72 -7.96
N PHE A 23 4.48 13.04 -7.75
CA PHE A 23 4.83 13.60 -6.44
C PHE A 23 3.67 13.62 -5.43
N PHE A 24 2.43 13.74 -5.90
CA PHE A 24 1.25 13.74 -5.03
C PHE A 24 0.82 12.31 -4.65
N PHE A 25 1.09 11.35 -5.53
CA PHE A 25 0.78 9.95 -5.27
C PHE A 25 1.52 9.41 -4.05
N GLU A 26 2.81 9.73 -3.89
CA GLU A 26 3.60 9.26 -2.75
C GLU A 26 3.07 9.76 -1.41
N ARG A 27 2.76 11.05 -1.31
CA ARG A 27 2.12 11.64 -0.13
C ARG A 27 0.78 10.99 0.20
N LEU A 28 -0.03 10.67 -0.81
CA LEU A 28 -1.33 10.04 -0.62
C LEU A 28 -1.18 8.61 -0.09
N ILE A 29 -0.25 7.85 -0.66
CA ILE A 29 0.01 6.47 -0.25
C ILE A 29 0.54 6.44 1.18
N ILE A 30 1.50 7.31 1.52
CA ILE A 30 2.03 7.43 2.89
C ILE A 30 0.92 7.77 3.88
N LYS A 31 0.02 8.71 3.55
CA LYS A 31 -1.14 9.03 4.39
C LYS A 31 -2.10 7.85 4.53
N LEU A 32 -2.33 7.10 3.46
CA LEU A 32 -3.12 5.87 3.51
C LEU A 32 -2.49 4.86 4.50
N GLY A 33 -1.17 4.69 4.42
CA GLY A 33 -0.40 3.83 5.31
C GLY A 33 -0.46 4.24 6.77
N GLU A 34 -0.32 5.55 7.08
CA GLU A 34 -0.49 6.06 8.44
C GLU A 34 -1.88 5.72 9.01
N ASN A 35 -2.91 5.85 8.19
CA ASN A 35 -4.28 5.53 8.60
C ASN A 35 -4.47 4.02 8.80
N SER A 36 -3.83 3.19 7.98
CA SER A 36 -3.78 1.72 8.18
C SER A 36 -3.04 1.36 9.47
N LEU A 37 -1.92 2.00 9.78
CA LEU A 37 -1.19 1.82 11.03
C LEU A 37 -2.02 2.23 12.25
N HIS A 38 -2.78 3.32 12.16
CA HIS A 38 -3.71 3.71 13.22
C HIS A 38 -4.80 2.66 13.44
N LYS A 39 -5.39 2.11 12.37
CA LYS A 39 -6.37 1.02 12.49
C LYS A 39 -5.77 -0.23 13.11
N LEU A 40 -4.58 -0.65 12.65
CA LEU A 40 -3.83 -1.77 13.24
C LEU A 40 -3.54 -1.55 14.72
N ALA A 41 -3.11 -0.34 15.10
CA ALA A 41 -2.86 0.03 16.49
C ALA A 41 -4.14 -0.04 17.35
N THR A 42 -5.27 0.38 16.79
CA THR A 42 -6.58 0.35 17.45
C THR A 42 -7.09 -1.08 17.59
N GLU A 43 -7.03 -1.88 16.53
CA GLU A 43 -7.47 -3.28 16.52
C GLU A 43 -6.59 -4.17 17.40
N GLY A 44 -5.27 -3.89 17.44
CA GLY A 44 -4.31 -4.55 18.31
C GLY A 44 -4.34 -4.08 19.76
N ASN A 45 -5.22 -3.12 20.10
CA ASN A 45 -5.38 -2.54 21.44
C ASN A 45 -4.07 -1.91 21.99
N PHE A 46 -3.24 -1.37 21.09
CA PHE A 46 -1.99 -0.69 21.41
C PHE A 46 -2.20 0.81 21.70
N CYS A 47 -3.40 1.34 21.44
CA CYS A 47 -3.75 2.72 21.75
C CYS A 47 -4.03 2.91 23.26
N THR A 48 -3.10 3.54 23.96
CA THR A 48 -3.18 3.91 25.38
C THR A 48 -3.74 5.33 25.59
N THR A 49 -3.60 6.21 24.59
CA THR A 49 -4.05 7.60 24.60
C THR A 49 -5.12 7.86 23.54
N ASP A 50 -5.92 8.91 23.73
CA ASP A 50 -6.99 9.30 22.79
C ASP A 50 -6.49 9.60 21.37
N ASP A 51 -5.22 10.01 21.23
CA ASP A 51 -4.58 10.30 19.94
C ASP A 51 -3.82 9.10 19.33
N CYS A 52 -3.81 7.94 20.01
CA CYS A 52 -3.17 6.68 19.60
C CYS A 52 -1.72 6.79 19.04
N LYS A 53 -1.00 7.87 19.35
CA LYS A 53 0.34 8.06 18.79
C LYS A 53 1.32 6.98 19.22
N GLU A 54 1.26 6.56 20.49
CA GLU A 54 2.11 5.48 21.02
C GLU A 54 1.85 4.15 20.32
N GLY A 55 0.59 3.80 20.05
CA GLY A 55 0.24 2.55 19.35
C GLY A 55 0.68 2.56 17.88
N ILE A 56 0.57 3.71 17.21
CA ILE A 56 1.09 3.88 15.84
C ILE A 56 2.61 3.75 15.82
N GLU A 57 3.30 4.44 16.72
CA GLU A 57 4.77 4.41 16.81
C GLU A 57 5.27 3.02 17.14
N TYR A 58 4.62 2.31 18.07
CA TYR A 58 4.91 0.92 18.38
C TYR A 58 4.78 0.02 17.14
N THR A 59 3.66 0.11 16.43
CA THR A 59 3.41 -0.69 15.22
C THR A 59 4.44 -0.38 14.13
N LEU A 60 4.78 0.90 13.97
CA LEU A 60 5.77 1.36 13.01
C LEU A 60 7.17 0.82 13.33
N THR A 61 7.63 0.98 14.57
CA THR A 61 8.94 0.46 15.03
C THR A 61 9.00 -1.06 14.97
N PHE A 62 7.91 -1.74 15.28
CA PHE A 62 7.79 -3.19 15.13
C PHE A 62 8.02 -3.60 13.67
N LEU A 63 7.32 -2.97 12.72
CA LEU A 63 7.46 -3.27 11.30
C LEU A 63 8.84 -2.88 10.75
N GLU A 64 9.41 -1.77 11.19
CA GLU A 64 10.77 -1.35 10.84
C GLU A 64 11.81 -2.38 11.28
N THR A 65 11.70 -2.86 12.52
CA THR A 65 12.62 -3.87 13.08
C THR A 65 12.46 -5.22 12.41
N HIS A 66 11.22 -5.67 12.17
CA HIS A 66 10.94 -6.99 11.61
C HIS A 66 11.24 -7.10 10.11
N TYR A 67 10.98 -6.03 9.34
CA TYR A 67 11.15 -6.05 7.89
C TYR A 67 12.42 -5.30 7.42
N ALA A 68 13.23 -4.77 8.36
CA ALA A 68 14.42 -3.96 8.06
C ALA A 68 14.14 -2.81 7.05
N LEU A 69 12.93 -2.25 7.11
CA LEU A 69 12.45 -1.17 6.25
C LEU A 69 12.52 0.15 7.00
N SER A 70 12.91 1.23 6.32
CA SER A 70 12.80 2.58 6.91
C SER A 70 11.33 2.92 7.23
N THR A 71 11.12 3.70 8.30
CA THR A 71 9.81 4.27 8.68
C THR A 71 8.96 4.77 7.49
N GLU A 72 9.58 5.50 6.55
CA GLU A 72 8.88 6.03 5.37
C GLU A 72 8.44 4.91 4.41
N ASN A 73 9.29 3.90 4.22
CA ASN A 73 8.97 2.75 3.40
C ASN A 73 7.88 1.89 4.05
N VAL A 74 7.89 1.72 5.38
CA VAL A 74 6.80 1.01 6.10
C VAL A 74 5.44 1.66 5.81
N LYS A 75 5.36 3.00 5.91
CA LYS A 75 4.13 3.75 5.61
C LYS A 75 3.74 3.61 4.14
N TRP A 76 4.70 3.70 3.21
CA TRP A 76 4.44 3.44 1.80
C TRP A 76 3.83 2.04 1.59
N CYS A 77 4.48 1.00 2.13
CA CYS A 77 4.09 -0.39 1.93
C CYS A 77 2.72 -0.72 2.52
N MET A 78 2.42 -0.23 3.71
CA MET A 78 1.06 -0.33 4.30
C MET A 78 0.01 0.38 3.45
N GLY A 79 0.36 1.51 2.82
CA GLY A 79 -0.52 2.21 1.90
C GLY A 79 -0.75 1.44 0.60
N VAL A 80 0.30 0.86 0.01
CA VAL A 80 0.19 0.00 -1.18
C VAL A 80 -0.68 -1.22 -0.88
N ASP A 81 -0.52 -1.82 0.30
CA ASP A 81 -1.29 -2.99 0.72
C ASP A 81 -2.78 -2.70 0.86
N ALA A 82 -3.14 -1.56 1.46
CA ALA A 82 -4.51 -1.10 1.52
C ALA A 82 -5.14 -0.89 0.12
N ILE A 83 -4.35 -0.42 -0.86
CA ILE A 83 -4.80 -0.24 -2.25
C ILE A 83 -4.95 -1.60 -2.95
N ALA A 84 -4.02 -2.53 -2.70
CA ALA A 84 -4.05 -3.87 -3.28
C ALA A 84 -5.29 -4.65 -2.83
N HIS A 85 -5.67 -4.53 -1.56
CA HIS A 85 -6.84 -5.18 -0.97
C HIS A 85 -8.17 -4.47 -1.25
N TYR A 86 -8.17 -3.26 -1.79
CA TYR A 86 -9.41 -2.57 -2.16
C TYR A 86 -10.03 -3.16 -3.43
N ASP A 87 -11.23 -3.73 -3.33
CA ASP A 87 -11.89 -4.37 -4.48
C ASP A 87 -12.54 -3.34 -5.41
N LEU A 88 -12.12 -3.36 -6.68
CA LEU A 88 -12.69 -2.52 -7.72
C LEU A 88 -13.62 -3.34 -8.61
N VAL A 89 -14.82 -2.82 -8.85
CA VAL A 89 -15.85 -3.45 -9.71
C VAL A 89 -15.36 -3.67 -11.16
N PHE A 90 -14.35 -2.91 -11.60
CA PHE A 90 -13.67 -3.08 -12.89
C PHE A 90 -12.19 -2.69 -12.77
N GLY A 91 -11.33 -3.22 -13.65
CA GLY A 91 -9.91 -2.82 -13.73
C GLY A 91 -8.95 -3.50 -12.75
N ASN A 92 -9.38 -4.59 -12.10
CA ASN A 92 -8.57 -5.30 -11.10
C ASN A 92 -7.20 -5.75 -11.65
N GLY A 93 -7.12 -6.18 -12.91
CA GLY A 93 -5.84 -6.58 -13.53
C GLY A 93 -4.86 -5.41 -13.74
N LEU A 94 -5.34 -4.21 -14.05
CA LEU A 94 -4.48 -3.02 -14.14
C LEU A 94 -4.04 -2.56 -12.74
N LYS A 95 -4.96 -2.62 -11.77
CA LYS A 95 -4.68 -2.36 -10.36
C LYS A 95 -3.56 -3.27 -9.85
N THR A 96 -3.70 -4.59 -10.03
CA THR A 96 -2.69 -5.58 -9.60
C THR A 96 -1.32 -5.29 -10.19
N LYS A 97 -1.24 -5.01 -11.50
CA LYS A 97 0.05 -4.68 -12.12
C LYS A 97 0.67 -3.40 -11.56
N LEU A 98 -0.16 -2.41 -11.26
CA LEU A 98 0.29 -1.16 -10.65
C LEU A 98 0.77 -1.39 -9.21
N THR A 99 0.00 -2.11 -8.39
CA THR A 99 0.37 -2.42 -7.01
C THR A 99 1.61 -3.30 -6.94
N ASP A 100 1.75 -4.31 -7.81
CA ASP A 100 2.96 -5.15 -7.91
C ASP A 100 4.21 -4.31 -8.22
N LEU A 101 4.08 -3.31 -9.11
CA LEU A 101 5.17 -2.39 -9.39
C LEU A 101 5.54 -1.56 -8.14
N MET A 102 4.53 -1.10 -7.40
CA MET A 102 4.70 -0.28 -6.21
C MET A 102 5.27 -1.07 -5.02
N TYR A 103 4.97 -2.37 -4.91
CA TYR A 103 5.54 -3.29 -3.92
C TYR A 103 7.03 -3.55 -4.12
N LYS A 104 7.61 -3.29 -5.30
CA LYS A 104 9.06 -3.48 -5.51
C LYS A 104 9.92 -2.72 -4.50
N ARG A 105 9.43 -1.59 -3.99
CA ARG A 105 10.10 -0.79 -2.95
C ARG A 105 10.04 -1.42 -1.56
N CYS A 106 9.10 -2.33 -1.33
CA CYS A 106 8.81 -2.97 -0.05
C CYS A 106 9.58 -4.26 0.19
N GLY A 107 10.29 -4.78 -0.83
CA GLY A 107 10.65 -6.18 -0.88
C GLY A 107 9.47 -7.02 -1.35
N ASP A 108 9.74 -8.14 -2.03
CA ASP A 108 8.69 -8.94 -2.68
C ASP A 108 7.77 -9.61 -1.62
N PRO A 109 6.48 -9.22 -1.52
CA PRO A 109 5.53 -9.85 -0.60
C PRO A 109 5.20 -11.30 -1.00
N ARG A 110 5.62 -11.75 -2.19
CA ARG A 110 5.42 -13.13 -2.65
C ARG A 110 6.28 -14.15 -1.91
N THR A 111 7.25 -13.71 -1.12
CA THR A 111 8.05 -14.61 -0.27
C THR A 111 7.19 -15.27 0.81
N ASP A 112 6.06 -14.66 1.21
CA ASP A 112 5.11 -15.28 2.17
C ASP A 112 4.00 -16.12 1.52
N LYS A 113 3.85 -16.09 0.18
CA LYS A 113 2.88 -16.96 -0.53
C LYS A 113 3.49 -18.27 -1.02
N SER A 114 4.69 -18.62 -0.55
CA SER A 114 5.43 -19.79 -0.99
C SER A 114 6.02 -20.59 0.18
N GLU A 115 5.30 -20.76 1.28
CA GLU A 115 5.65 -21.81 2.24
C GLU A 115 4.38 -22.57 2.67
N PRO A 116 4.05 -23.71 2.04
CA PRO A 116 3.21 -24.70 2.70
C PRO A 116 4.00 -25.21 3.90
N ALA A 117 3.37 -25.19 5.08
CA ALA A 117 3.92 -25.65 6.34
C ALA A 117 4.78 -26.93 6.20
N HIS A 118 6.09 -26.78 6.35
CA HIS A 118 6.99 -27.87 6.73
C HIS A 118 7.62 -27.54 8.08
N HIS A 119 6.80 -27.63 9.13
CA HIS A 119 7.30 -27.99 10.45
C HIS A 119 7.78 -29.45 10.41
N SER A 120 8.99 -29.68 9.91
CA SER A 120 9.76 -30.87 10.29
C SER A 120 10.53 -30.53 11.57
N HIS A 121 9.93 -30.93 12.69
CA HIS A 121 10.57 -31.00 13.99
C HIS A 121 11.73 -32.02 13.93
N PRO A 122 12.89 -31.74 14.53
CA PRO A 122 13.99 -32.71 14.61
C PRO A 122 13.73 -33.67 15.78
N GLU A 123 13.98 -34.95 15.56
CA GLU A 123 14.39 -35.92 16.57
C GLU A 123 15.70 -36.58 16.12
#